data_AF-A0A366I794-F1
#
_entry.id   AF-A0A366I794-F1
#
_cell.length_a   1.000
_cell.length_b   1.000
_cell.length_c   1.000
_cell.angle_alpha   90.00
_cell.angle_beta   90.00
_cell.angle_gamma   90.00
#
_symmetry.space_group_name_H-M   'P 1'
#
loop_
_entity.id
_entity.type
_entity.pdbx_description
1 polymer ?
#
loop_
_entity_poly.entity_id
_entity_poly.type
_entity_poly.pdbx_seq_one_letter_code
_entity_poly.pdbx_strand_id
1 'polypeptide(L)'
;MKGKQETNWTQVLNTHKNTSRESLGETENNFDDCRFNPEQKAIAQWLEDIHFQKQFFGGINEEDVWKKIGELNAMYEEALKVERIRYDTLLEHYKKICKITEFNGTHEEMLDREKVGNE
;
A
#
# COMPACT_ATOMS: atom_id res chain seq x y z
N MET A 1 40.44 12.02 -35.38
CA MET A 1 40.16 10.89 -34.48
C MET A 1 39.67 11.47 -33.16
N LYS A 2 38.37 11.45 -32.87
CA LYS A 2 37.83 11.93 -31.59
C LYS A 2 37.41 10.70 -30.78
N GLY A 3 38.18 10.42 -29.73
CA GLY A 3 37.91 9.32 -28.80
C GLY A 3 36.58 9.56 -28.07
N LYS A 4 35.72 8.55 -28.06
CA LYS A 4 34.53 8.54 -27.23
C LYS A 4 34.97 8.44 -25.77
N GLN A 5 34.55 9.41 -24.97
CA GLN A 5 34.62 9.33 -23.52
C GLN A 5 33.53 8.34 -23.08
N GLU A 6 33.92 7.16 -22.58
CA GLU A 6 32.98 6.27 -21.91
C GLU A 6 32.67 6.85 -20.54
N THR A 7 31.42 7.29 -20.36
CA THR A 7 30.91 7.71 -19.06
C THR A 7 30.85 6.50 -18.14
N ASN A 8 31.64 6.55 -17.06
CA ASN A 8 31.62 5.56 -16.00
C ASN A 8 30.30 5.68 -15.21
N TRP A 9 29.34 4.80 -15.52
CA TRP A 9 28.00 4.78 -14.92
C TRP A 9 28.00 4.74 -13.39
N THR A 10 29.04 4.17 -12.78
CA THR A 10 29.21 4.13 -11.33
C THR A 10 29.39 5.52 -10.71
N GLN A 11 29.98 6.47 -11.44
CA GLN A 11 30.12 7.84 -10.95
C GLN A 11 28.77 8.58 -10.98
N VAL A 12 28.00 8.43 -12.06
CA VAL A 12 26.67 9.05 -12.21
C VAL A 12 25.69 8.56 -11.14
N LEU A 13 25.72 7.26 -10.81
CA LEU A 13 24.83 6.69 -9.80
C LEU A 13 25.19 7.12 -8.37
N ASN A 14 26.46 7.42 -8.10
CA ASN A 14 26.89 7.88 -6.77
C ASN A 14 26.67 9.37 -6.54
N THR A 15 26.64 10.21 -7.59
CA THR A 15 26.28 11.64 -7.46
C THR A 15 24.84 11.83 -6.99
N HIS A 16 23.89 11.02 -7.49
CA HIS A 16 22.49 11.08 -7.05
C HIS A 16 22.25 10.50 -5.65
N LYS A 17 23.18 9.70 -5.11
CA LYS A 17 23.07 9.17 -3.74
C LYS A 17 23.63 10.13 -2.69
N ASN A 18 24.66 10.90 -3.02
CA ASN A 18 25.30 11.80 -2.06
C ASN A 18 24.64 13.18 -1.97
N THR A 19 23.95 13.66 -3.02
CA THR A 19 23.24 14.96 -2.97
C THR A 19 22.02 14.98 -2.03
N SER A 20 21.53 13.81 -1.61
CA SER A 20 20.40 13.70 -0.70
C SER A 20 20.82 13.48 0.76
N ARG A 21 22.13 13.34 1.04
CA ARG A 21 22.63 12.93 2.36
C ARG A 21 23.11 14.10 3.24
N GLU A 22 23.21 15.32 2.69
CA GLU A 22 23.83 16.44 3.40
C GLU A 22 22.84 17.47 3.98
N SER A 23 21.53 17.18 4.02
CA SER A 23 20.54 18.14 4.53
C SER A 23 19.43 17.57 5.42
N LEU A 24 19.68 16.51 6.20
CA LEU A 24 18.73 16.07 7.23
C LEU A 24 19.47 15.63 8.50
N GLY A 25 19.89 16.62 9.27
CA GLY A 25 19.90 16.49 10.72
C GLY A 25 18.44 16.50 11.21
N GLU A 26 18.13 15.58 12.12
CA GLU A 26 16.95 15.60 13.00
C GLU A 26 15.56 15.34 12.36
N THR A 27 15.28 14.11 11.90
CA THR A 27 13.90 13.55 11.91
C THR A 27 13.90 12.01 11.83
N GLU A 28 14.51 11.32 12.80
CA GLU A 28 14.17 9.91 13.04
C GLU A 28 12.92 9.91 13.93
N ASN A 29 11.71 9.86 13.34
CA ASN A 29 10.41 9.49 13.95
C ASN A 29 9.16 9.98 13.15
N ASN A 30 9.27 10.45 11.90
CA ASN A 30 8.09 10.93 11.14
C ASN A 30 7.92 10.35 9.73
N PHE A 31 8.80 9.45 9.25
CA PHE A 31 8.69 8.90 7.89
C PHE A 31 7.82 7.64 7.79
N ASP A 32 7.41 7.06 8.91
CA ASP A 32 6.59 5.83 8.96
C ASP A 32 5.07 6.11 9.02
N ASP A 33 4.65 7.36 9.29
CA ASP A 33 3.25 7.69 9.50
C ASP A 33 2.38 7.50 8.23
N CYS A 34 2.96 7.60 7.03
CA CYS A 34 2.23 7.43 5.77
C CYS A 34 2.27 5.98 5.21
N ARG A 35 3.05 5.08 5.81
CA ARG A 35 3.26 3.72 5.25
C ARG A 35 2.24 2.68 5.72
N PHE A 36 1.57 2.93 6.84
CA PHE A 36 0.68 1.95 7.46
C PHE A 36 -0.76 2.44 7.45
N ASN A 37 -1.68 1.54 7.08
CA ASN A 37 -3.11 1.80 7.20
C ASN A 37 -3.50 1.97 8.69
N PRO A 38 -4.61 2.68 9.00
CA PRO A 38 -5.04 2.90 10.39
C PRO A 38 -5.15 1.61 11.22
N GLU A 39 -5.62 0.53 10.60
CA GLU A 39 -5.79 -0.78 11.25
C GLU A 39 -4.43 -1.42 11.56
N GLN A 40 -3.43 -1.23 10.70
CA GLN A 40 -2.07 -1.72 10.92
C GLN A 40 -1.38 -0.94 12.05
N LYS A 41 -1.62 0.38 12.16
CA LYS A 41 -1.13 1.18 13.28
C LYS A 41 -1.75 0.73 14.61
N ALA A 42 -3.06 0.44 14.61
CA ALA A 42 -3.73 -0.08 15.79
C ALA A 42 -3.14 -1.41 16.25
N ILE A 43 -2.84 -2.32 15.32
CA ILE A 43 -2.17 -3.60 15.62
C ILE A 43 -0.75 -3.37 16.15
N ALA A 44 0.03 -2.50 15.51
CA ALA A 44 1.39 -2.19 15.93
C ALA A 44 1.43 -1.62 17.36
N GLN A 45 0.56 -0.64 17.65
CA GLN A 45 0.45 -0.05 18.98
C GLN A 45 0.00 -1.08 20.02
N TRP A 46 -0.99 -1.92 19.69
CA TRP A 46 -1.43 -2.98 20.60
C TRP A 46 -0.32 -4.01 20.89
N LEU A 47 0.52 -4.33 19.90
CA LEU A 47 1.68 -5.22 20.09
C LEU A 47 2.76 -4.59 20.96
N GLU A 48 2.98 -3.27 20.88
CA GLU A 48 3.91 -2.56 21.77
C GLU A 48 3.41 -2.52 23.22
N ASP A 49 2.10 -2.33 23.40
CA ASP A 49 1.45 -2.20 24.71
C ASP A 49 1.18 -3.57 25.38
N ILE A 50 1.39 -4.69 24.68
CA ILE A 50 0.99 -5.99 25.20
C ILE A 50 1.90 -6.47 26.34
N HIS A 51 1.28 -6.82 27.47
CA HIS A 51 1.98 -7.44 28.60
C HIS A 51 1.29 -8.71 29.04
N PHE A 52 2.06 -9.80 29.17
CA PHE A 52 1.55 -11.09 29.62
C PHE A 52 1.59 -11.20 31.14
N GLN A 53 0.52 -11.76 31.70
CA GLN A 53 0.42 -12.04 33.13
C GLN A 53 1.35 -13.20 33.50
N LYS A 54 2.17 -12.98 34.54
CA LYS A 54 3.01 -14.03 35.11
C LYS A 54 2.19 -14.91 36.04
N GLN A 55 2.45 -16.22 36.03
CA GLN A 55 1.87 -17.16 36.98
C GLN A 55 2.68 -17.17 38.29
N PHE A 56 1.99 -17.39 39.42
CA PHE A 56 2.55 -17.26 40.77
C PHE A 56 3.71 -18.23 41.09
N PHE A 57 3.84 -19.33 40.34
CA PHE A 57 5.01 -20.21 40.38
C PHE A 57 5.47 -20.48 38.95
N GLY A 58 6.62 -19.91 38.58
CA GLY A 58 7.41 -20.26 37.39
C GLY A 58 6.62 -20.41 36.08
N GLY A 59 6.23 -19.30 35.45
CA GLY A 59 5.65 -19.34 34.11
C GLY A 59 4.90 -18.07 33.71
N ILE A 60 4.44 -18.05 32.45
CA ILE A 60 3.46 -17.10 31.94
C ILE A 60 2.09 -17.78 32.03
N ASN A 61 1.04 -17.05 32.38
CA ASN A 61 -0.31 -17.56 32.39
C ASN A 61 -0.77 -17.86 30.94
N GLU A 62 -0.89 -19.14 30.60
CA GLU A 62 -1.27 -19.59 29.27
C GLU A 62 -2.66 -19.08 28.86
N GLU A 63 -3.61 -18.97 29.80
CA GLU A 63 -4.96 -18.47 29.50
C GLU A 63 -4.92 -17.00 29.04
N ASP A 64 -4.07 -16.18 29.66
CA ASP A 64 -3.85 -14.79 29.27
C ASP A 64 -3.18 -14.69 27.88
N VAL A 65 -2.24 -15.59 27.57
CA VAL A 65 -1.61 -15.68 26.25
C VAL A 65 -2.64 -16.04 25.18
N TRP A 66 -3.44 -17.07 25.41
CA TRP A 66 -4.47 -17.50 24.46
C TRP A 66 -5.52 -16.42 24.23
N LYS A 67 -5.92 -15.71 25.29
CA LYS A 67 -6.83 -14.57 25.18
C LYS A 67 -6.24 -13.48 24.28
N LYS A 68 -4.99 -13.10 24.52
CA LYS A 68 -4.26 -12.10 23.72
C LYS A 68 -4.10 -12.52 22.26
N ILE A 69 -3.80 -13.79 21.99
CA ILE A 69 -3.76 -14.32 20.61
C ILE A 69 -5.14 -14.18 19.94
N GLY A 70 -6.22 -14.47 20.67
CA GLY A 70 -7.59 -14.28 20.18
C GLY A 70 -7.90 -12.83 19.84
N GLU A 71 -7.52 -11.90 20.73
CA GLU A 71 -7.67 -10.45 20.51
C GLU A 71 -6.89 -9.97 19.27
N LEU A 72 -5.64 -10.42 19.12
CA LEU A 72 -4.82 -10.09 17.96
C LEU A 72 -5.44 -10.61 16.66
N ASN A 73 -5.91 -11.85 16.65
CA ASN A 73 -6.58 -12.44 15.49
C ASN A 73 -7.82 -11.64 15.10
N ALA A 74 -8.62 -11.20 16.07
CA ALA A 74 -9.80 -10.37 15.80
C ALA A 74 -9.42 -9.04 15.13
N MET A 75 -8.34 -8.39 15.58
CA MET A 75 -7.84 -7.16 14.95
C MET A 75 -7.37 -7.40 13.52
N TYR A 76 -6.69 -8.52 13.25
CA TYR A 76 -6.28 -8.88 11.89
C TYR A 76 -7.45 -9.17 10.96
N GLU A 77 -8.47 -9.90 11.42
CA GLU A 77 -9.66 -10.20 10.62
C GLU A 77 -10.40 -8.91 10.21
N GLU A 78 -10.54 -7.95 11.13
CA GLU A 78 -11.13 -6.65 10.81
C GLU A 78 -10.25 -5.85 9.83
N ALA A 79 -8.92 -5.84 10.03
CA ALA A 79 -8.02 -5.19 9.08
C ALA A 79 -8.12 -5.77 7.66
N LEU A 80 -8.20 -7.09 7.54
CA LEU A 80 -8.36 -7.78 6.26
C LEU A 80 -9.71 -7.49 5.61
N LYS A 81 -10.77 -7.37 6.42
CA LYS A 81 -12.12 -7.04 5.95
C LYS A 81 -12.18 -5.62 5.40
N VAL A 82 -11.57 -4.64 6.07
CA VAL A 82 -11.47 -3.27 5.57
C VAL A 82 -10.70 -3.22 4.26
N GLU A 83 -9.58 -3.93 4.19
CA GLU A 83 -8.76 -3.99 2.98
C GLU A 83 -9.54 -4.63 1.81
N ARG A 84 -10.34 -5.67 2.08
CA ARG A 84 -11.25 -6.26 1.09
C ARG A 84 -12.25 -5.24 0.56
N ILE A 85 -12.90 -4.47 1.44
CA ILE A 85 -13.84 -3.41 1.04
C ILE A 85 -13.15 -2.37 0.16
N ARG A 86 -11.92 -1.99 0.51
CA ARG A 86 -11.11 -1.04 -0.28
C ARG A 86 -10.88 -1.55 -1.70
N TYR A 87 -10.44 -2.81 -1.84
CA TYR A 87 -10.24 -3.42 -3.15
C TYR A 87 -11.54 -3.65 -3.91
N ASP A 88 -12.60 -4.09 -3.25
CA ASP A 88 -13.90 -4.31 -3.87
C ASP A 88 -14.44 -3.00 -4.45
N THR A 89 -14.33 -1.89 -3.71
CA THR A 89 -14.71 -0.56 -4.17
C THR A 89 -13.90 -0.13 -5.41
N LEU A 90 -12.59 -0.36 -5.39
CA LEU A 90 -11.70 -0.03 -6.50
C LEU A 90 -12.04 -0.87 -7.74
N LEU A 91 -12.24 -2.17 -7.58
CA LEU A 91 -12.61 -3.09 -8.66
C LEU A 91 -13.99 -2.74 -9.24
N GLU A 92 -14.96 -2.39 -8.41
CA GLU A 92 -16.27 -1.91 -8.87
C GLU A 92 -16.17 -0.62 -9.68
N HIS A 93 -15.31 0.31 -9.25
CA HIS A 93 -15.06 1.54 -9.97
C HIS A 93 -14.50 1.26 -11.37
N TYR A 94 -13.48 0.40 -11.49
CA TYR A 94 -12.93 0.00 -12.78
C TYR A 94 -13.94 -0.76 -13.65
N LYS A 95 -14.72 -1.68 -13.07
CA LYS A 95 -15.80 -2.39 -13.79
C LYS A 95 -16.82 -1.41 -14.36
N LYS A 96 -17.17 -0.34 -13.64
CA LYS A 96 -18.08 0.71 -14.12
C LYS A 96 -17.44 1.49 -15.28
N ILE A 97 -16.18 1.89 -15.15
CA ILE A 97 -15.46 2.61 -16.21
C ILE A 97 -15.36 1.78 -17.49
N CYS A 98 -14.96 0.51 -17.40
CA CYS A 98 -14.84 -0.36 -18.58
C CYS A 98 -16.18 -0.52 -19.32
N LYS A 99 -17.29 -0.67 -18.59
CA LYS A 99 -18.63 -0.73 -19.21
C LYS A 99 -19.01 0.55 -19.92
N ILE A 100 -18.64 1.71 -19.38
CA ILE A 100 -18.90 3.01 -20.00
C ILE A 100 -18.05 3.17 -21.27
N THR A 101 -16.78 2.76 -21.23
CA THR A 101 -15.90 2.82 -22.41
C THR A 101 -16.33 1.88 -23.53
N GLU A 102 -16.83 0.69 -23.18
CA GLU A 102 -17.42 -0.25 -24.14
C GLU A 102 -18.69 0.35 -24.77
N PHE A 103 -19.58 0.92 -23.96
CA PHE A 103 -20.80 1.56 -24.44
C PHE A 103 -20.51 2.75 -25.37
N ASN A 104 -19.59 3.63 -24.98
CA ASN A 104 -19.23 4.81 -25.79
C ASN A 104 -18.49 4.42 -27.08
N GLY A 105 -17.61 3.41 -27.04
CA GLY A 105 -16.95 2.89 -28.24
C GLY A 105 -17.93 2.34 -29.28
N THR A 106 -18.97 1.62 -28.84
CA THR A 106 -20.01 1.13 -29.77
C THR A 106 -20.88 2.25 -30.35
N HIS A 107 -21.04 3.37 -29.65
CA HIS A 107 -21.89 4.48 -30.10
C HIS A 107 -21.15 5.40 -31.09
N GLU A 108 -19.84 5.59 -30.93
CA GLU A 108 -19.00 6.32 -31.90
C GLU A 108 -18.87 5.55 -33.23
N GLU A 109 -18.68 4.22 -33.19
CA GLU A 109 -18.64 3.38 -34.40
C GLU A 109 -19.98 3.32 -35.17
N MET A 110 -21.11 3.54 -34.49
CA MET A 110 -22.43 3.59 -35.16
C MET A 110 -22.69 4.93 -35.87
N LEU A 111 -22.21 6.05 -35.33
CA LEU A 111 -22.39 7.38 -35.91
C LEU A 111 -21.59 7.57 -37.22
N ASP A 112 -20.46 6.87 -37.37
CA ASP A 112 -19.68 6.91 -38.61
C ASP A 112 -20.34 6.12 -39.75
N ARG A 113 -21.17 5.11 -39.43
CA ARG A 113 -21.91 4.33 -40.44
C ARG A 113 -23.13 5.07 -41.01
N GLU A 114 -23.68 6.02 -40.26
CA GLU A 114 -24.85 6.81 -40.69
C GLU A 114 -24.47 7.99 -41.62
N LYS A 115 -23.21 8.47 -41.55
CA LYS A 115 -22.73 9.55 -42.43
C LYS A 115 -22.39 9.12 -43.86
N VAL A 116 -22.19 7.82 -44.11
CA VAL A 116 -21.85 7.29 -45.46
C VAL A 116 -23.11 7.06 -46.32
N GLY A 117 -24.32 7.19 -45.76
CA GLY A 117 -25.58 6.90 -46.47
C GLY A 117 -26.36 8.09 -47.03
N ASN A 118 -25.88 9.34 -46.86
CA ASN A 118 -26.59 10.56 -47.24
C ASN A 118 -25.77 11.46 -48.19
N GLU A 119 -25.14 10.88 -49.22
CA GLU A 119 -24.59 11.59 -50.38
C GLU A 119 -25.19 11.06 -51.69
#